data_AF-A0A1G2KPJ4-F1
#
_entry.id   AF-A0A1G2KPJ4-F1
#
_cell.length_a   1.000
_cell.length_b   1.000
_cell.length_c   1.000
_cell.angle_alpha   90.00
_cell.angle_beta   90.00
_cell.angle_gamma   90.00
#
_symmetry.space_group_name_H-M   'P 1'
#
loop_
_entity.id
_entity.type
_entity.pdbx_description
1 polymer ?
#
loop_
_entity_poly.entity_id
_entity_poly.type
_entity_poly.pdbx_seq_one_letter_code
_entity_poly.pdbx_strand_id
1 'polypeptide(L)'
;MNTIFHTGTIAVYLCLLFVGAAIVPIFFSARMLSSVLIGFNRLETLQRDGFFMPLTLPLVRLGIHPNAITLFGMALVLLLAAGLYDKWPMSALFSIGFFAAISDMFDGMLARAAHKVTALGGAMDGARDGMLFVVLLAGVFSLWDTALLAYLLVGVLLIECLKVCEIFVRARRYGMRLAIVLRSRGQGKVSVDRVKFFLFCAASLGFLFEMGIFGSPVGIGTFLLAACVLTIAVSVVVHAAIIVLELRGKSFMMNEHI
;
A
#
# COMPACT_ATOMS: atom_id res chain seq x y z
N MET A 1 3.10 22.99 22.32
CA MET A 1 2.71 21.56 22.30
C MET A 1 2.93 20.88 20.95
N ASN A 2 2.70 21.53 19.79
CA ASN A 2 2.90 20.89 18.46
C ASN A 2 4.33 20.44 18.15
N THR A 3 5.36 21.18 18.54
CA THR A 3 6.76 20.83 18.21
C THR A 3 7.22 19.51 18.82
N ILE A 4 6.80 19.19 20.06
CA ILE A 4 7.23 17.99 20.79
C ILE A 4 6.66 16.70 20.15
N PHE A 5 5.44 16.76 19.62
CA PHE A 5 4.82 15.61 18.93
C PHE A 5 5.53 15.28 17.60
N HIS A 6 6.00 16.30 16.88
CA HIS A 6 6.77 16.10 15.64
C HIS A 6 8.16 15.49 15.92
N THR A 7 8.87 15.94 16.96
CA THR A 7 10.19 15.39 17.31
C THR A 7 10.11 13.93 17.76
N GLY A 8 9.09 13.58 18.54
CA GLY A 8 8.87 12.19 18.97
C GLY A 8 8.61 11.24 17.82
N THR A 9 7.78 11.65 16.86
CA THR A 9 7.47 10.86 15.65
C THR A 9 8.73 10.56 14.83
N ILE A 10 9.56 11.58 14.58
CA ILE A 10 10.81 11.42 13.83
C ILE A 10 11.76 10.48 14.58
N ALA A 11 11.91 10.66 15.90
CA ALA A 11 12.77 9.80 16.72
C ALA A 11 12.35 8.32 16.66
N VAL A 12 11.05 8.03 16.69
CA VAL A 12 10.52 6.66 16.54
C VAL A 12 10.90 6.08 15.19
N TYR A 13 10.68 6.80 14.09
CA TYR A 13 11.03 6.28 12.76
C TYR A 13 12.54 6.15 12.54
N LEU A 14 13.37 7.02 13.12
CA LEU A 14 14.82 6.86 13.11
C LEU A 14 15.26 5.60 13.88
N CYS A 15 14.63 5.32 15.03
CA CYS A 15 14.86 4.10 15.78
C CYS A 15 14.46 2.86 14.96
N LEU A 16 13.28 2.87 14.33
CA LEU A 16 12.83 1.77 13.46
C LEU A 16 13.74 1.57 12.25
N LEU A 17 14.21 2.67 11.64
CA LEU A 17 15.19 2.63 10.56
C LEU A 17 16.50 1.97 11.03
N PHE A 18 16.98 2.33 12.22
CA PHE A 18 18.15 1.71 12.84
C PHE A 18 17.93 0.22 13.12
N VAL A 19 16.77 -0.16 13.67
CA VAL A 19 16.41 -1.57 13.90
C VAL A 19 16.47 -2.35 12.58
N GLY A 20 15.83 -1.85 11.52
CA GLY A 20 15.83 -2.49 10.22
C GLY A 20 17.20 -2.55 9.55
N ALA A 21 17.99 -1.47 9.62
CA ALA A 21 19.27 -1.39 8.95
C ALA A 21 20.42 -2.08 9.71
N ALA A 22 20.43 -2.03 11.04
CA ALA A 22 21.54 -2.51 11.87
C ALA A 22 21.21 -3.82 12.59
N ILE A 23 20.01 -3.96 13.16
CA ILE A 23 19.67 -5.11 14.02
C ILE A 23 19.21 -6.31 13.19
N VAL A 24 18.24 -6.12 12.29
CA VAL A 24 17.69 -7.22 11.48
C VAL A 24 18.77 -7.97 10.69
N PRO A 25 19.76 -7.32 10.03
CA PRO A 25 20.80 -8.03 9.27
C PRO A 25 21.81 -8.80 10.13
N ILE A 26 21.80 -8.66 11.46
CA ILE A 26 22.59 -9.49 12.37
C ILE A 26 21.96 -10.87 12.51
N PHE A 27 20.62 -10.93 12.62
CA PHE A 27 19.89 -12.17 12.85
C PHE A 27 19.41 -12.84 11.54
N PHE A 28 19.17 -12.06 10.49
CA PHE A 28 18.62 -12.55 9.23
C PHE A 28 19.63 -12.45 8.10
N SER A 29 19.87 -13.58 7.42
CA SER A 29 20.53 -13.57 6.12
C SER A 29 19.55 -13.10 5.04
N ALA A 30 20.08 -12.56 3.92
CA ALA A 30 19.25 -12.13 2.79
C ALA A 30 18.32 -13.24 2.27
N ARG A 31 18.82 -14.48 2.23
CA ARG A 31 18.05 -15.66 1.81
C ARG A 31 16.94 -16.00 2.80
N MET A 32 17.21 -15.89 4.10
CA MET A 32 16.22 -16.17 5.13
C MET A 32 15.11 -15.12 5.12
N LEU A 33 15.48 -13.84 5.11
CA LEU A 33 14.51 -12.75 5.04
C LEU A 33 13.70 -12.82 3.74
N SER A 34 14.32 -13.06 2.59
CA SER A 34 13.59 -13.20 1.32
C SER A 34 12.61 -14.37 1.37
N SER A 35 13.00 -15.52 1.92
CA SER A 35 12.13 -16.69 2.04
C SER A 35 10.91 -16.41 2.92
N VAL A 36 11.11 -15.73 4.05
CA VAL A 36 10.01 -15.31 4.94
C VAL A 36 9.07 -14.35 4.23
N LEU A 37 9.59 -13.31 3.57
CA LEU A 37 8.77 -12.33 2.86
C LEU A 37 8.03 -12.95 1.67
N ILE A 38 8.67 -13.85 0.91
CA ILE A 38 8.03 -14.58 -0.19
C ILE A 38 6.92 -15.48 0.36
N GLY A 39 7.17 -16.19 1.46
CA GLY A 39 6.17 -17.03 2.12
C GLY A 39 4.96 -16.20 2.56
N PHE A 40 5.18 -15.08 3.25
CA PHE A 40 4.12 -14.19 3.69
C PHE A 40 3.36 -13.55 2.53
N ASN A 41 4.07 -13.11 1.48
CA ASN A 41 3.46 -12.62 0.24
C ASN A 41 2.55 -13.67 -0.39
N ARG A 42 3.04 -14.92 -0.51
CA ARG A 42 2.29 -16.01 -1.12
C ARG A 42 1.05 -16.35 -0.31
N LEU A 43 1.16 -16.43 1.01
CA LEU A 43 0.02 -16.70 1.90
C LEU A 43 -1.04 -15.62 1.78
N GLU A 44 -0.65 -14.35 1.88
CA GLU A 44 -1.58 -13.22 1.74
C GLU A 44 -2.26 -13.22 0.37
N THR A 45 -1.50 -13.47 -0.71
CA THR A 45 -2.07 -13.47 -2.07
C THR A 45 -3.00 -14.66 -2.27
N LEU A 46 -2.66 -15.85 -1.76
CA LEU A 46 -3.55 -17.03 -1.84
C LEU A 46 -4.85 -16.83 -1.05
N GLN A 47 -4.77 -16.26 0.15
CA GLN A 47 -5.95 -16.00 0.98
C GLN A 47 -6.86 -14.95 0.34
N ARG A 48 -6.28 -13.83 -0.09
CA ARG A 48 -7.03 -12.77 -0.78
C ARG A 48 -7.64 -13.29 -2.08
N ASP A 49 -6.82 -13.90 -2.94
CA ASP A 49 -7.28 -14.32 -4.25
C ASP A 49 -8.33 -15.44 -4.12
N GLY A 50 -8.16 -16.36 -3.17
CA GLY A 50 -9.13 -17.41 -2.87
C GLY A 50 -10.48 -16.86 -2.39
N PHE A 51 -10.47 -15.85 -1.52
CA PHE A 51 -11.70 -15.24 -1.01
C PHE A 51 -12.53 -14.57 -2.12
N PHE A 52 -11.88 -13.84 -3.04
CA PHE A 52 -12.55 -13.10 -4.10
C PHE A 52 -12.69 -13.88 -5.42
N MET A 53 -12.12 -15.08 -5.54
CA MET A 53 -12.15 -15.87 -6.77
C MET A 53 -13.55 -16.10 -7.35
N PRO A 54 -14.60 -16.38 -6.54
CA PRO A 54 -15.95 -16.54 -7.06
C PRO A 54 -16.48 -15.29 -7.78
N LEU A 55 -16.01 -14.11 -7.40
CA LEU A 55 -16.40 -12.83 -8.00
C LEU A 55 -15.53 -12.47 -9.22
N THR A 56 -14.27 -12.89 -9.23
CA THR A 56 -13.34 -12.61 -10.34
C THR A 56 -13.53 -13.56 -11.54
N LEU A 57 -13.90 -14.81 -11.30
CA LEU A 57 -14.01 -15.81 -12.37
C LEU A 57 -15.06 -15.47 -13.45
N PRO A 58 -16.25 -14.93 -13.12
CA PRO A 58 -17.18 -14.42 -14.14
C PRO A 58 -16.57 -13.32 -15.00
N LEU A 59 -15.79 -12.40 -14.42
CA LEU A 59 -15.15 -11.30 -15.15
C LEU A 59 -14.10 -11.83 -16.15
N VAL A 60 -13.35 -12.86 -15.76
CA VAL A 60 -12.42 -13.58 -16.66
C VAL A 60 -13.20 -14.20 -17.83
N ARG A 61 -14.30 -14.90 -17.55
CA ARG A 61 -15.12 -15.57 -18.58
C ARG A 61 -15.77 -14.58 -19.56
N LEU A 62 -16.15 -13.40 -19.07
CA LEU A 62 -16.67 -12.30 -19.89
C LEU A 62 -15.57 -11.59 -20.71
N GLY A 63 -14.30 -11.98 -20.57
CA GLY A 63 -13.20 -11.40 -21.33
C GLY A 63 -12.82 -9.98 -20.90
N ILE A 64 -13.27 -9.53 -19.72
CA ILE A 64 -12.98 -8.18 -19.22
C ILE A 64 -11.47 -8.02 -19.07
N HIS A 65 -10.94 -6.89 -19.55
CA HIS A 65 -9.52 -6.60 -19.45
C HIS A 65 -9.20 -5.99 -18.06
N PRO A 66 -8.12 -6.41 -17.36
CA PRO A 66 -7.72 -5.84 -16.08
C PRO A 66 -7.64 -4.30 -16.09
N ASN A 67 -6.98 -3.73 -17.10
CA ASN A 67 -6.89 -2.26 -17.25
C ASN A 67 -8.25 -1.55 -17.33
N ALA A 68 -9.32 -2.23 -17.77
CA ALA A 68 -10.66 -1.62 -17.78
C ALA A 68 -11.18 -1.46 -16.35
N ILE A 69 -10.90 -2.42 -15.46
CA ILE A 69 -11.22 -2.31 -14.02
C ILE A 69 -10.37 -1.20 -13.39
N THR A 70 -9.08 -1.13 -13.71
CA THR A 70 -8.20 -0.06 -13.21
C THR A 70 -8.71 1.33 -13.62
N LEU A 71 -9.08 1.52 -14.89
CA LEU A 71 -9.62 2.79 -15.40
C LEU A 71 -10.98 3.13 -14.77
N PHE A 72 -11.86 2.14 -14.60
CA PHE A 72 -13.11 2.33 -13.87
C PHE A 72 -12.85 2.77 -12.41
N GLY A 73 -11.90 2.11 -11.74
CA GLY A 73 -11.42 2.50 -10.42
C GLY A 73 -10.93 3.94 -10.38
N MET A 74 -10.08 4.35 -11.32
CA MET A 74 -9.61 5.74 -11.45
C MET A 74 -10.77 6.73 -11.63
N ALA A 75 -11.78 6.38 -12.44
CA ALA A 75 -12.97 7.22 -12.60
C ALA A 75 -13.75 7.37 -11.30
N LEU A 76 -13.87 6.30 -10.49
CA LEU A 76 -14.48 6.38 -9.16
C LEU A 76 -13.66 7.25 -8.19
N VAL A 77 -12.33 7.23 -8.27
CA VAL A 77 -11.47 8.13 -7.45
C VAL A 77 -11.71 9.59 -7.84
N LEU A 78 -11.81 9.90 -9.14
CA LEU A 78 -12.14 11.25 -9.59
C LEU A 78 -13.54 11.69 -9.17
N LEU A 79 -14.52 10.78 -9.24
CA LEU A 79 -15.88 11.04 -8.77
C LEU A 79 -15.90 11.29 -7.26
N LEU A 80 -15.12 10.53 -6.48
CA LEU A 80 -14.96 10.75 -5.05
C LEU A 80 -14.37 12.13 -4.75
N ALA A 81 -13.34 12.54 -5.50
CA ALA A 81 -12.73 13.85 -5.34
C ALA A 81 -13.73 14.99 -5.65
N ALA A 82 -14.52 14.85 -6.72
CA ALA A 82 -15.58 15.80 -7.06
C ALA A 82 -16.64 15.86 -5.96
N GLY A 83 -17.11 14.71 -5.48
CA GLY A 83 -18.07 14.64 -4.38
C GLY A 83 -17.56 15.25 -3.08
N LEU A 84 -16.26 15.09 -2.76
CA LEU A 84 -15.65 15.73 -1.60
C LEU A 84 -15.62 17.25 -1.75
N TYR A 85 -15.27 17.75 -2.94
CA TYR A 85 -15.26 19.18 -3.24
C TYR A 85 -16.67 19.80 -3.16
N ASP A 86 -17.67 19.14 -3.74
CA ASP A 86 -19.08 19.55 -3.73
C ASP A 86 -19.81 19.21 -2.42
N LYS A 87 -19.10 18.64 -1.44
CA LYS A 87 -19.64 18.29 -0.11
C LYS A 87 -20.87 17.37 -0.18
N TRP A 88 -20.79 16.33 -1.01
CA TRP A 88 -21.83 15.31 -1.10
C TRP A 88 -22.05 14.61 0.26
N PRO A 89 -23.23 13.99 0.47
CA PRO A 89 -23.49 13.25 1.71
C PRO A 89 -22.42 12.18 1.97
N MET A 90 -22.02 12.04 3.23
CA MET A 90 -20.97 11.09 3.64
C MET A 90 -21.27 9.64 3.24
N SER A 91 -22.54 9.24 3.20
CA SER A 91 -22.98 7.92 2.72
C SER A 91 -22.68 7.69 1.24
N ALA A 92 -22.83 8.73 0.40
CA ALA A 92 -22.46 8.67 -1.01
C ALA A 92 -20.94 8.59 -1.17
N LEU A 93 -20.19 9.40 -0.43
CA LEU A 93 -18.72 9.39 -0.42
C LEU A 93 -18.17 8.04 0.04
N PHE A 94 -18.74 7.47 1.10
CA PHE A 94 -18.42 6.12 1.57
C PHE A 94 -18.65 5.08 0.47
N SER A 95 -19.82 5.11 -0.19
CA SER A 95 -20.17 4.14 -1.23
C SER A 95 -19.22 4.21 -2.41
N ILE A 96 -18.95 5.41 -2.92
CA ILE A 96 -18.03 5.63 -4.05
C ILE A 96 -16.61 5.20 -3.67
N GLY A 97 -16.15 5.62 -2.49
CA GLY A 97 -14.83 5.25 -1.97
C GLY A 97 -14.68 3.75 -1.73
N PHE A 98 -15.73 3.06 -1.28
CA PHE A 98 -15.75 1.62 -1.10
C PHE A 98 -15.60 0.88 -2.43
N PHE A 99 -16.38 1.26 -3.44
CA PHE A 99 -16.25 0.67 -4.78
C PHE A 99 -14.92 1.02 -5.44
N ALA A 100 -14.42 2.24 -5.22
CA ALA A 100 -13.08 2.62 -5.65
C ALA A 100 -12.06 1.69 -5.02
N ALA A 101 -11.96 1.62 -3.69
CA ALA A 101 -10.99 0.79 -2.97
C ALA A 101 -11.04 -0.69 -3.38
N ILE A 102 -12.24 -1.26 -3.52
CA ILE A 102 -12.41 -2.66 -3.92
C ILE A 102 -11.97 -2.93 -5.36
N SER A 103 -12.10 -1.98 -6.29
CA SER A 103 -11.70 -2.17 -7.69
C SER A 103 -10.22 -2.58 -7.82
N ASP A 104 -9.36 -2.10 -6.91
CA ASP A 104 -7.93 -2.42 -6.82
C ASP A 104 -7.64 -3.90 -6.57
N MET A 105 -8.51 -4.53 -5.77
CA MET A 105 -8.35 -5.93 -5.45
C MET A 105 -8.67 -6.77 -6.69
N PHE A 106 -9.66 -6.33 -7.46
CA PHE A 106 -10.16 -7.04 -8.64
C PHE A 106 -9.23 -6.95 -9.85
N ASP A 107 -8.62 -5.80 -10.15
CA ASP A 107 -7.79 -5.68 -11.36
C ASP A 107 -6.51 -6.54 -11.28
N GLY A 108 -5.82 -6.55 -10.13
CA GLY A 108 -4.65 -7.37 -9.90
C GLY A 108 -4.98 -8.86 -9.93
N MET A 109 -6.11 -9.26 -9.33
CA MET A 109 -6.60 -10.63 -9.39
C MET A 109 -6.96 -11.07 -10.80
N LEU A 110 -7.68 -10.22 -11.53
CA LEU A 110 -8.06 -10.47 -12.92
C LEU A 110 -6.82 -10.57 -13.81
N ALA A 111 -5.80 -9.74 -13.59
CA ALA A 111 -4.54 -9.80 -14.32
C ALA A 111 -3.81 -11.13 -14.11
N ARG A 112 -3.78 -11.66 -12.88
CA ARG A 112 -3.19 -12.97 -12.59
C ARG A 112 -4.04 -14.11 -13.18
N ALA A 113 -5.34 -14.10 -12.94
CA ALA A 113 -6.25 -15.15 -13.41
C ALA A 113 -6.38 -15.23 -14.94
N ALA A 114 -6.25 -14.09 -15.63
CA ALA A 114 -6.28 -14.02 -17.09
C ALA A 114 -4.89 -14.07 -17.75
N HIS A 115 -3.81 -14.25 -16.98
CA HIS A 115 -2.42 -14.20 -17.47
C HIS A 115 -2.06 -12.90 -18.23
N LYS A 116 -2.57 -11.76 -17.76
CA LYS A 116 -2.42 -10.41 -18.35
C LYS A 116 -1.59 -9.45 -17.47
N VAL A 117 -0.66 -9.98 -16.67
CA VAL A 117 0.23 -9.14 -15.83
C VAL A 117 1.24 -8.41 -16.73
N THR A 118 1.20 -7.07 -16.74
CA THR A 118 2.07 -6.24 -17.58
C THR A 118 2.70 -5.09 -16.78
N ALA A 119 3.80 -4.53 -17.29
CA ALA A 119 4.43 -3.36 -16.66
C ALA A 119 3.55 -2.10 -16.74
N LEU A 120 2.80 -1.93 -17.85
CA LEU A 120 1.82 -0.85 -17.99
C LEU A 120 0.70 -0.99 -16.95
N GLY A 121 0.12 -2.19 -16.81
CA GLY A 121 -0.90 -2.44 -15.79
C GLY A 121 -0.40 -2.14 -14.38
N GLY A 122 0.82 -2.56 -14.04
CA GLY A 122 1.42 -2.25 -12.73
C GLY A 122 1.78 -0.77 -12.52
N ALA A 123 2.02 -0.01 -13.59
CA ALA A 123 2.18 1.44 -13.51
C ALA A 123 0.84 2.16 -13.32
N MET A 124 -0.22 1.70 -14.00
CA MET A 124 -1.58 2.21 -13.83
C MET A 124 -2.11 1.94 -12.41
N ASP A 125 -1.89 0.73 -11.89
CA ASP A 125 -2.14 0.32 -10.49
C ASP A 125 -1.51 1.31 -9.49
N GLY A 126 -0.20 1.54 -9.61
CA GLY A 126 0.49 2.50 -8.73
C GLY A 126 0.00 3.94 -8.87
N ALA A 127 -0.36 4.40 -10.07
CA ALA A 127 -0.90 5.74 -10.27
C ALA A 127 -2.29 5.90 -9.63
N ARG A 128 -3.16 4.88 -9.80
CA ARG A 128 -4.49 4.82 -9.18
C ARG A 128 -4.38 4.84 -7.66
N ASP A 129 -3.50 4.03 -7.07
CA ASP A 129 -3.29 3.97 -5.62
C ASP A 129 -2.83 5.31 -5.06
N GLY A 130 -1.90 5.97 -5.75
CA GLY A 130 -1.46 7.32 -5.39
C GLY A 130 -2.61 8.33 -5.41
N MET A 131 -3.45 8.30 -6.46
CA MET A 131 -4.64 9.15 -6.53
C MET A 131 -5.61 8.87 -5.38
N LEU A 132 -5.94 7.60 -5.13
CA LEU A 132 -6.86 7.22 -4.06
C LEU A 132 -6.32 7.63 -2.68
N PHE A 133 -5.02 7.42 -2.45
CA PHE A 133 -4.34 7.86 -1.22
C PHE A 133 -4.53 9.37 -0.99
N VAL A 134 -4.21 10.19 -2.01
CA VAL A 134 -4.29 11.65 -1.90
C VAL A 134 -5.73 12.11 -1.70
N VAL A 135 -6.68 11.56 -2.46
CA VAL A 135 -8.10 11.95 -2.37
C VAL A 135 -8.69 11.58 -1.01
N LEU A 136 -8.45 10.36 -0.52
CA LEU A 136 -8.93 9.96 0.80
C LEU A 136 -8.26 10.76 1.92
N LEU A 137 -6.94 10.96 1.85
CA LEU A 137 -6.23 11.79 2.82
C LEU A 137 -6.83 13.20 2.89
N ALA A 138 -6.99 13.86 1.74
CA ALA A 138 -7.59 15.19 1.67
C ALA A 138 -9.05 15.22 2.18
N GLY A 139 -9.81 14.15 1.97
CA GLY A 139 -11.21 14.07 2.36
C GLY A 139 -11.46 13.86 3.85
N VAL A 140 -10.55 13.18 4.56
CA VAL A 140 -10.78 12.79 5.97
C VAL A 140 -9.70 13.25 6.95
N PHE A 141 -8.61 13.90 6.53
CA PHE A 141 -7.51 14.27 7.46
C PHE A 141 -7.97 15.14 8.63
N SER A 142 -9.00 15.97 8.45
CA SER A 142 -9.55 16.84 9.50
C SER A 142 -10.26 16.07 10.61
N LEU A 143 -10.62 14.81 10.35
CA LEU A 143 -11.29 13.91 11.29
C LEU A 143 -10.29 13.07 12.10
N TRP A 144 -9.00 13.15 11.76
CA TRP A 144 -7.98 12.28 12.33
C TRP A 144 -7.33 12.89 13.55
N ASP A 145 -6.93 12.01 14.46
CA ASP A 145 -6.03 12.39 15.54
C ASP A 145 -4.72 12.94 14.95
N THR A 146 -4.30 14.12 15.42
CA THR A 146 -3.17 14.86 14.85
C THR A 146 -1.84 14.13 15.05
N ALA A 147 -1.71 13.37 16.14
CA ALA A 147 -0.52 12.55 16.38
C ALA A 147 -0.49 11.37 15.40
N LEU A 148 -1.58 10.61 15.26
CA LEU A 148 -1.68 9.51 14.29
C LEU A 148 -1.44 9.99 12.84
N LEU A 149 -1.99 11.15 12.46
CA LEU A 149 -1.73 11.77 11.16
C LEU A 149 -0.24 12.06 10.98
N ALA A 150 0.45 12.61 11.99
CA ALA A 150 1.88 12.86 11.92
C ALA A 150 2.69 11.56 11.74
N TYR A 151 2.38 10.51 12.51
CA TYR A 151 3.01 9.19 12.32
C TYR A 151 2.80 8.65 10.92
N LEU A 152 1.55 8.69 10.43
CA LEU A 152 1.22 8.23 9.09
C LEU A 152 2.01 8.99 8.02
N LEU A 153 2.02 10.32 8.04
CA LEU A 153 2.68 11.13 7.01
C LEU A 153 4.19 10.92 7.00
N VAL A 154 4.83 10.98 8.18
CA VAL A 154 6.29 10.76 8.28
C VAL A 154 6.64 9.34 7.83
N GLY A 155 5.88 8.35 8.26
CA GLY A 155 6.12 6.95 7.91
C GLY A 155 5.90 6.63 6.43
N VAL A 156 4.82 7.15 5.82
CA VAL A 156 4.56 6.98 4.37
C VAL A 156 5.68 7.63 3.55
N LEU A 157 6.05 8.88 3.86
CA LEU A 157 7.14 9.58 3.17
C LEU A 157 8.45 8.80 3.30
N LEU A 158 8.78 8.32 4.50
CA LEU A 158 9.98 7.51 4.73
C LEU A 158 9.95 6.22 3.88
N ILE A 159 8.83 5.52 3.82
CA ILE A 159 8.73 4.28 3.03
C ILE A 159 8.86 4.58 1.54
N GLU A 160 8.25 5.64 1.01
CA GLU A 160 8.44 6.01 -0.40
C GLU A 160 9.92 6.33 -0.70
N CYS A 161 10.61 7.03 0.20
CA CYS A 161 12.06 7.22 0.10
C CYS A 161 12.83 5.88 0.10
N LEU A 162 12.49 4.94 0.98
CA LEU A 162 13.14 3.63 1.03
C LEU A 162 12.88 2.81 -0.25
N LYS A 163 11.66 2.83 -0.79
CA LYS A 163 11.33 2.15 -2.05
C LYS A 163 12.13 2.74 -3.22
N VAL A 164 12.31 4.05 -3.26
CA VAL A 164 13.19 4.70 -4.25
C VAL A 164 14.64 4.25 -4.06
N CYS A 165 15.14 4.20 -2.82
CA CYS A 165 16.47 3.67 -2.51
C CYS A 165 16.65 2.22 -2.98
N GLU A 166 15.66 1.34 -2.78
CA GLU A 166 15.70 -0.04 -3.30
C GLU A 166 15.86 -0.08 -4.82
N ILE A 167 15.14 0.77 -5.56
CA ILE A 167 15.30 0.88 -7.02
C ILE A 167 16.73 1.26 -7.38
N PHE A 168 17.32 2.24 -6.70
CA PHE A 168 18.72 2.64 -6.92
C PHE A 168 19.72 1.54 -6.58
N VAL A 169 19.51 0.80 -5.48
CA VAL A 169 20.37 -0.34 -5.12
C VAL A 169 20.31 -1.43 -6.17
N ARG A 170 19.12 -1.78 -6.67
CA ARG A 170 18.94 -2.77 -7.74
C ARG A 170 19.48 -2.28 -9.08
N ALA A 171 19.38 -0.99 -9.37
CA ALA A 171 19.91 -0.39 -10.59
C ALA A 171 21.42 -0.57 -10.71
N ARG A 172 22.17 -0.70 -9.61
CA ARG A 172 23.60 -1.02 -9.62
C ARG A 172 23.92 -2.39 -10.22
N ARG A 173 22.96 -3.33 -10.22
CA ARG A 173 23.15 -4.70 -10.72
C ARG A 173 22.62 -4.88 -12.14
N TYR A 174 21.45 -4.32 -12.42
CA TYR A 174 20.71 -4.60 -13.66
C TYR A 174 20.51 -3.37 -14.55
N GLY A 175 20.96 -2.19 -14.12
CA GLY A 175 20.69 -0.91 -14.77
C GLY A 175 19.33 -0.31 -14.39
N MET A 176 19.22 1.02 -14.48
CA MET A 176 18.05 1.79 -14.03
C MET A 176 16.75 1.38 -14.74
N ARG A 177 16.79 1.23 -16.07
CA ARG A 177 15.60 0.87 -16.87
C ARG A 177 15.00 -0.46 -16.41
N LEU A 178 15.84 -1.48 -16.25
CA LEU A 178 15.38 -2.80 -15.86
C LEU A 178 14.90 -2.82 -14.40
N ALA A 179 15.58 -2.13 -13.48
CA ALA A 179 15.14 -2.02 -12.08
C ALA A 179 13.73 -1.42 -11.96
N ILE A 180 13.42 -0.37 -12.73
CA ILE A 180 12.09 0.25 -12.77
C ILE A 180 11.06 -0.73 -13.32
N VAL A 181 11.33 -1.37 -14.47
CA VAL A 181 10.39 -2.33 -15.09
C VAL A 181 10.08 -3.51 -14.17
N LEU A 182 11.10 -4.06 -13.51
CA LEU A 182 10.92 -5.16 -12.56
C LEU A 182 10.07 -4.72 -11.35
N ARG A 183 10.31 -3.53 -10.82
CA ARG A 183 9.50 -2.95 -9.73
C ARG A 183 8.04 -2.76 -10.16
N SER A 184 7.79 -2.23 -11.36
CA SER A 184 6.44 -2.05 -11.92
C SER A 184 5.71 -3.38 -12.12
N ARG A 185 6.44 -4.46 -12.45
CA ARG A 185 5.87 -5.83 -12.50
C ARG A 185 5.63 -6.47 -11.13
N GLY A 186 5.95 -5.77 -10.05
CA GLY A 186 5.73 -6.23 -8.68
C GLY A 186 6.94 -6.90 -8.01
N GLN A 187 8.12 -6.94 -8.66
CA GLN A 187 9.29 -7.53 -8.01
C GLN A 187 9.75 -6.71 -6.81
N GLY A 188 9.90 -7.40 -5.68
CA GLY A 188 10.21 -6.80 -4.38
C GLY A 188 9.06 -6.01 -3.75
N LYS A 189 7.83 -6.08 -4.27
CA LYS A 189 6.65 -5.58 -3.53
C LYS A 189 6.40 -6.51 -2.33
N VAL A 190 6.36 -5.95 -1.13
CA VAL A 190 6.09 -6.68 0.11
C VAL A 190 4.59 -6.59 0.43
N SER A 191 3.97 -7.67 0.90
CA SER A 191 2.53 -7.68 1.23
C SER A 191 2.20 -6.77 2.39
N VAL A 192 3.14 -6.49 3.29
CA VAL A 192 2.97 -5.47 4.35
C VAL A 192 2.61 -4.10 3.76
N ASP A 193 3.11 -3.76 2.56
CA ASP A 193 2.73 -2.52 1.86
C ASP A 193 1.29 -2.54 1.35
N ARG A 194 0.76 -3.72 0.99
CA ARG A 194 -0.64 -3.87 0.60
C ARG A 194 -1.54 -3.81 1.82
N VAL A 195 -1.16 -4.48 2.90
CA VAL A 195 -1.91 -4.50 4.17
C VAL A 195 -2.03 -3.10 4.74
N LYS A 196 -0.94 -2.31 4.79
CA LYS A 196 -1.02 -0.92 5.28
C LYS A 196 -1.93 -0.06 4.41
N PHE A 197 -1.88 -0.22 3.08
CA PHE A 197 -2.71 0.57 2.16
C PHE A 197 -4.19 0.18 2.27
N PHE A 198 -4.49 -1.11 2.45
CA PHE A 198 -5.82 -1.60 2.76
C PHE A 198 -6.34 -1.00 4.08
N LEU A 199 -5.53 -1.02 5.14
CA LEU A 199 -5.91 -0.45 6.44
C LEU A 199 -6.11 1.07 6.35
N PHE A 200 -5.30 1.77 5.56
CA PHE A 200 -5.50 3.19 5.26
C PHE A 200 -6.87 3.43 4.61
N CYS A 201 -7.18 2.71 3.54
CA CYS A 201 -8.47 2.85 2.84
C CYS A 201 -9.63 2.52 3.78
N ALA A 202 -9.53 1.43 4.54
CA ALA A 202 -10.54 1.01 5.51
C ALA A 202 -10.73 2.04 6.63
N ALA A 203 -9.65 2.66 7.13
CA ALA A 203 -9.72 3.73 8.12
C ALA A 203 -10.47 4.94 7.56
N SER A 204 -10.09 5.43 6.37
CA SER A 204 -10.75 6.56 5.72
C SER A 204 -12.24 6.30 5.48
N LEU A 205 -12.59 5.11 4.99
CA LEU A 205 -13.97 4.70 4.81
C LEU A 205 -14.70 4.55 6.15
N GLY A 206 -14.03 4.07 7.20
CA GLY A 206 -14.55 4.04 8.56
C GLY A 206 -14.95 5.44 9.04
N PHE A 207 -14.09 6.43 8.87
CA PHE A 207 -14.42 7.82 9.21
C PHE A 207 -15.62 8.36 8.42
N LEU A 208 -15.67 8.13 7.10
CA LEU A 208 -16.82 8.56 6.29
C LEU A 208 -18.12 7.87 6.75
N PHE A 209 -18.07 6.58 7.03
CA PHE A 209 -19.20 5.81 7.53
C PHE A 209 -19.69 6.34 8.88
N GLU A 210 -18.78 6.53 9.84
CA GLU A 210 -19.10 7.02 11.18
C GLU A 210 -19.71 8.42 11.14
N MET A 211 -19.12 9.34 10.36
CA MET A 211 -19.68 10.67 10.19
C MET A 211 -21.05 10.63 9.49
N GLY A 212 -21.26 9.68 8.58
CA GLY A 212 -22.55 9.51 7.88
C GLY A 212 -23.67 8.97 8.76
N ILE A 213 -23.36 8.09 9.72
CA ILE A 213 -24.38 7.44 10.58
C ILE A 213 -24.52 8.15 11.93
N PHE A 214 -23.40 8.45 12.59
CA PHE A 214 -23.36 8.96 13.96
C PHE A 214 -23.10 10.47 14.03
N GLY A 215 -22.69 11.10 12.92
CA GLY A 215 -22.33 12.52 12.89
C GLY A 215 -21.05 12.86 13.66
N SER A 216 -20.33 11.85 14.16
CA SER A 216 -19.08 12.00 14.91
C SER A 216 -18.21 10.75 14.75
N PRO A 217 -16.87 10.86 14.90
CA PRO A 217 -15.99 9.71 14.90
C PRO A 217 -16.18 8.90 16.20
N VAL A 218 -16.61 7.65 16.08
CA VAL A 218 -16.90 6.75 17.22
C VAL A 218 -15.78 5.74 17.48
N GLY A 219 -14.79 5.64 16.58
CA GLY A 219 -13.48 5.05 16.90
C GLY A 219 -13.03 3.86 16.04
N ILE A 220 -13.88 3.30 15.17
CA ILE A 220 -13.48 2.27 14.18
C ILE A 220 -12.43 2.85 13.23
N GLY A 221 -12.70 4.05 12.68
CA GLY A 221 -11.75 4.76 11.81
C GLY A 221 -10.40 4.98 12.50
N THR A 222 -10.42 5.45 13.74
CA THR A 222 -9.21 5.69 14.56
C THR A 222 -8.45 4.41 14.86
N PHE A 223 -9.14 3.32 15.20
CA PHE A 223 -8.53 2.02 15.45
C PHE A 223 -7.81 1.48 14.20
N LEU A 224 -8.49 1.55 13.04
CA LEU A 224 -7.91 1.11 11.76
C LEU A 224 -6.72 1.99 11.35
N LEU A 225 -6.78 3.29 11.62
CA LEU A 225 -5.68 4.21 11.38
C LEU A 225 -4.46 3.87 12.25
N ALA A 226 -4.67 3.55 13.53
CA ALA A 226 -3.60 3.11 14.42
C ALA A 226 -2.97 1.78 13.93
N ALA A 227 -3.78 0.83 13.46
CA ALA A 227 -3.29 -0.40 12.83
C ALA A 227 -2.50 -0.11 11.54
N CYS A 228 -2.93 0.85 10.72
CA CYS A 228 -2.18 1.33 9.56
C CYS A 228 -0.82 1.90 9.97
N VAL A 229 -0.75 2.72 11.02
CA VAL A 229 0.51 3.28 11.53
C VAL A 229 1.45 2.17 12.02
N LEU A 230 0.93 1.16 12.72
CA LEU A 230 1.73 0.02 13.16
C LEU A 230 2.31 -0.78 11.99
N THR A 231 1.51 -1.01 10.93
CA THR A 231 1.98 -1.73 9.73
C THR A 231 2.98 -0.90 8.91
N ILE A 232 2.85 0.43 8.91
CA ILE A 232 3.88 1.36 8.40
C ILE A 232 5.20 1.18 9.17
N ALA A 233 5.16 1.11 10.51
CA ALA A 233 6.36 0.89 11.32
C ALA A 233 7.07 -0.43 10.96
N VAL A 234 6.32 -1.51 10.75
CA VAL A 234 6.86 -2.79 10.28
C VAL A 234 7.45 -2.67 8.87
N SER A 235 6.75 -1.99 7.95
CA SER A 235 7.22 -1.77 6.58
C SER A 235 8.56 -1.01 6.54
N VAL A 236 8.74 0.02 7.39
CA VAL A 236 10.03 0.74 7.54
C VAL A 236 11.17 -0.20 7.91
N VAL A 237 10.97 -1.04 8.94
CA VAL A 237 11.98 -2.00 9.40
C VAL A 237 12.34 -2.98 8.27
N VAL A 238 11.34 -3.50 7.56
CA VAL A 238 11.53 -4.47 6.48
C VAL A 238 12.30 -3.86 5.30
N HIS A 239 11.88 -2.69 4.80
CA HIS A 239 12.54 -2.04 3.67
C HIS A 239 13.99 -1.64 4.00
N ALA A 240 14.24 -1.13 5.20
CA ALA A 240 15.59 -0.82 5.66
C ALA A 240 16.50 -2.06 5.68
N ALA A 241 15.97 -3.21 6.14
CA ALA A 241 16.69 -4.48 6.13
C ALA A 241 16.98 -4.97 4.71
N ILE A 242 16.00 -4.89 3.80
CA ILE A 242 16.16 -5.27 2.39
C ILE A 242 17.31 -4.49 1.75
N ILE A 243 17.32 -3.16 1.90
CA ILE A 243 18.35 -2.29 1.33
C ILE A 243 19.75 -2.71 1.79
N VAL A 244 19.94 -2.89 3.10
CA VAL A 244 21.26 -3.26 3.65
C VAL A 244 21.70 -4.65 3.17
N LEU A 245 20.77 -5.61 3.13
CA LEU A 245 21.06 -6.97 2.68
C LEU A 245 21.37 -7.04 1.18
N GLU A 246 20.69 -6.26 0.35
CA GLU A 246 20.98 -6.11 -1.07
C GLU A 246 22.34 -5.44 -1.32
N LEU A 247 22.69 -4.41 -0.53
CA LEU A 247 24.00 -3.73 -0.61
C LEU A 247 25.16 -4.66 -0.27
N ARG A 248 24.97 -5.64 0.63
CA ARG A 248 25.98 -6.65 0.99
C ARG A 248 26.20 -7.73 -0.08
N GLY A 249 25.74 -7.52 -1.32
CA GLY A 249 25.98 -8.41 -2.46
C GLY A 249 25.15 -9.70 -2.45
N LYS A 250 24.29 -9.91 -1.45
CA LYS A 250 23.40 -11.08 -1.39
C LYS A 250 22.15 -10.78 -2.23
N SER A 251 21.82 -11.60 -3.22
CA SER A 251 20.67 -11.33 -4.10
C SER A 251 19.36 -11.50 -3.34
N PHE A 252 18.55 -10.44 -3.35
CA PHE A 252 17.17 -10.45 -2.89
C PHE A 252 16.25 -10.64 -4.11
N MET A 253 16.23 -11.85 -4.67
CA MET A 253 15.31 -12.19 -5.76
C MET A 253 13.96 -12.56 -5.16
N MET A 254 13.08 -11.58 -4.97
CA MET A 254 11.66 -11.85 -4.69
C MET A 254 10.95 -12.20 -6.00
N ASN A 255 10.76 -13.51 -6.19
CA ASN A 255 9.99 -14.22 -7.24
C ASN A 255 10.78 -14.62 -8.50
N GLU A 256 11.13 -15.91 -8.57
CA GLU A 256 11.53 -16.62 -9.80
C GLU A 256 10.33 -17.10 -10.65
N HIS A 257 9.09 -16.92 -10.17
CA HIS A 257 7.89 -17.34 -10.90
C HIS A 257 6.83 -16.23 -10.86
N ILE A 258 6.77 -15.49 -11.97
CA ILE A 258 5.58 -14.79 -12.46
C ILE A 258 4.87 -15.77 -13.38
#